data_AF-A0A0N0HH78-F1
#
_entry.id   AF-A0A0N0HH78-F1
#
_cell.length_a   1.000
_cell.length_b   1.000
_cell.length_c   1.000
_cell.angle_alpha   90.00
_cell.angle_beta   90.00
_cell.angle_gamma   90.00
#
_symmetry.space_group_name_H-M   'P 1'
#
loop_
_entity.id
_entity.type
_entity.pdbx_description
1 polymer ?
#
loop_
_entity_poly.entity_id
_entity_poly.type
_entity_poly.pdbx_seq_one_letter_code
_entity_poly.pdbx_strand_id
1 'polypeptide(L)'
;VLDDGVVSSLTPERLAAVMRPKVDAAWNLHELTLGMDLSMFTLFSSAAGVFGGAGQANYAAANAFLDALAEVRRAEGLAGQSLAWGPWAESGMLGRLDDTDTQRMARSGVPPLSVDEGLALFDAAAGLDRAAVVPVRLDLAVWRKRAVAEGVPQLFRALVRVPGRRTAKSGESESGFAARLKALGQDERIRFVDGLVRTQVAAVLGYASSEAIKSRHAFKELGFDSLTAVELRNRLNAATGLRLPATLVFDYPTPAVLADFLLDEARGVEPEGAVVAGAAAFADDEPIAIVGMSCRYPGGVTAPEDLWRLVSMAGEGISGFPTDRGWSLDGMYESDAGREGKSRTIEGGFLYDAGQFDPGFFGISPREALAMDPQQRLLLETSWEAVERAGIDPDSLRGSRTGVFAGLMYHDYAARLGSVPQDVGAFLGTGNSGSVASGRVSYALGLEGPAVTVDTACSSSLVALHWAIQALRSGECSMA
;
A
#
# COMPACT_ATOMS: atom_id res chain seq x y z
N VAL A 1 -2.38 10.54 25.99
CA VAL A 1 -3.51 9.58 25.91
C VAL A 1 -3.78 9.17 24.47
N LEU A 2 -3.65 10.08 23.50
CA LEU A 2 -3.69 9.74 22.07
C LEU A 2 -2.37 10.09 21.42
N ASP A 3 -2.00 9.28 20.44
CA ASP A 3 -0.88 9.51 19.54
C ASP A 3 -1.14 8.74 18.26
N ASP A 4 -2.12 9.22 17.49
CA ASP A 4 -2.65 8.50 16.34
C ASP A 4 -1.59 8.42 15.21
N GLY A 5 -1.57 7.29 14.52
CA GLY A 5 -0.64 6.99 13.47
C GLY A 5 -0.95 5.64 12.81
N VAL A 6 -0.51 5.48 11.57
CA VAL A 6 -0.49 4.17 10.92
C VAL A 6 0.42 3.22 11.71
N VAL A 7 0.11 1.92 11.67
CA VAL A 7 0.86 0.90 12.44
C VAL A 7 2.37 0.98 12.16
N SER A 8 2.76 1.25 10.92
CA SER A 8 4.17 1.39 10.51
C SER A 8 4.90 2.60 11.09
N SER A 9 4.18 3.59 11.64
CA SER A 9 4.77 4.79 12.26
C SER A 9 4.73 4.76 13.80
N LEU A 10 4.22 3.67 14.39
CA LEU A 10 4.19 3.50 15.84
C LEU A 10 5.54 2.96 16.33
N THR A 11 6.29 3.80 17.05
CA THR A 11 7.49 3.37 17.78
C THR A 11 7.11 2.82 19.16
N PRO A 12 7.99 2.06 19.83
CA PRO A 12 7.76 1.60 21.21
C PRO A 12 7.41 2.74 22.17
N GLU A 13 8.02 3.91 22.01
CA GLU A 13 7.78 5.09 22.85
C GLU A 13 6.38 5.66 22.64
N ARG A 14 5.94 5.77 21.37
CA ARG A 14 4.59 6.25 21.01
C ARG A 14 3.51 5.30 21.51
N LEU A 15 3.74 3.98 21.38
CA LEU A 15 2.86 2.96 21.93
C LEU A 15 2.80 3.05 23.46
N ALA A 16 3.95 3.09 24.14
CA ALA A 16 4.04 3.16 25.59
C ALA A 16 3.36 4.42 26.15
N ALA A 17 3.50 5.58 25.48
CA ALA A 17 2.87 6.83 25.90
C ALA A 17 1.33 6.77 25.91
N VAL A 18 0.73 5.99 25.01
CA VAL A 18 -0.73 5.77 24.96
C VAL A 18 -1.18 4.66 25.90
N MET A 19 -0.40 3.57 25.99
CA MET A 19 -0.71 2.41 26.82
C MET A 19 -0.61 2.73 28.32
N ARG A 20 0.47 3.38 28.77
CA ARG A 20 0.73 3.69 30.21
C ARG A 20 -0.47 4.23 30.99
N PRO A 21 -1.14 5.33 30.56
CA PRO A 21 -2.25 5.90 31.32
C PRO A 21 -3.51 5.04 31.35
N LYS A 22 -3.58 3.96 30.55
CA LYS A 22 -4.71 3.04 30.51
C LYS A 22 -4.33 1.68 31.08
N VAL A 23 -3.39 1.00 30.45
CA VAL A 23 -2.96 -0.37 30.77
C VAL A 23 -2.28 -0.41 32.13
N ASP A 24 -1.14 0.27 32.27
CA ASP A 24 -0.38 0.23 33.52
C ASP A 24 -1.19 0.84 34.67
N ALA A 25 -1.91 1.94 34.43
CA ALA A 25 -2.77 2.57 35.43
C ALA A 25 -3.90 1.64 35.89
N ALA A 26 -4.60 0.98 34.97
CA ALA A 26 -5.70 0.08 35.32
C ALA A 26 -5.20 -1.22 35.97
N TRP A 27 -4.04 -1.73 35.53
CA TRP A 27 -3.42 -2.90 36.16
C TRP A 27 -3.03 -2.63 37.61
N ASN A 28 -2.31 -1.52 37.86
CA ASN A 28 -1.97 -1.10 39.21
C ASN A 28 -3.22 -0.89 40.07
N LEU A 29 -4.26 -0.26 39.52
CA LEU A 29 -5.53 -0.08 40.24
C LEU A 29 -6.21 -1.42 40.54
N HIS A 30 -6.14 -2.39 39.63
CA HIS A 30 -6.64 -3.73 39.85
C HIS A 30 -5.90 -4.41 41.01
N GLU A 31 -4.57 -4.45 40.98
CA GLU A 31 -3.75 -5.10 42.02
C GLU A 31 -3.97 -4.47 43.40
N LEU A 32 -3.99 -3.13 43.46
CA LEU A 32 -4.19 -2.40 44.71
C LEU A 32 -5.59 -2.58 45.32
N THR A 33 -6.56 -3.10 44.57
CA THR A 33 -7.97 -3.24 44.99
C THR A 33 -8.45 -4.68 45.16
N LEU A 34 -7.59 -5.70 44.97
CA LEU A 34 -7.96 -7.12 45.02
C LEU A 34 -8.65 -7.55 46.33
N GLY A 35 -8.31 -6.91 47.46
CA GLY A 35 -8.89 -7.20 48.78
C GLY A 35 -9.96 -6.20 49.24
N MET A 36 -10.37 -5.27 48.39
CA MET A 36 -11.34 -4.23 48.75
C MET A 36 -12.75 -4.63 48.32
N ASP A 37 -13.72 -4.44 49.22
CA ASP A 37 -15.15 -4.63 48.93
C ASP A 37 -15.71 -3.43 48.15
N LEU A 38 -15.32 -3.34 46.88
CA LEU A 38 -15.74 -2.26 45.99
C LEU A 38 -17.17 -2.50 45.50
N SER A 39 -18.04 -1.49 45.67
CA SER A 39 -19.37 -1.49 45.05
C SER A 39 -19.30 -1.39 43.53
N MET A 40 -18.27 -0.73 42.99
CA MET A 40 -18.08 -0.52 41.55
C MET A 40 -16.59 -0.33 41.22
N PHE A 41 -16.17 -0.88 40.08
CA PHE A 41 -14.87 -0.63 39.47
C PHE A 41 -15.10 -0.40 37.98
N THR A 42 -15.08 0.86 37.54
CA THR A 42 -15.48 1.24 36.17
C THR A 42 -14.29 1.71 35.36
N LEU A 43 -14.05 1.04 34.24
CA LEU A 43 -13.01 1.38 33.27
C LEU A 43 -13.64 2.16 32.11
N PHE A 44 -13.08 3.33 31.83
CA PHE A 44 -13.50 4.18 30.71
C PHE A 44 -12.68 3.82 29.47
N SER A 45 -13.25 2.90 28.70
CA SER A 45 -12.73 2.41 27.43
C SER A 45 -13.31 3.23 26.27
N SER A 46 -13.07 2.77 25.04
CA SER A 46 -13.57 3.42 23.83
C SER A 46 -14.05 2.38 22.82
N ALA A 47 -15.12 2.71 22.10
CA ALA A 47 -15.64 1.93 20.99
C ALA A 47 -14.56 1.63 19.92
N ALA A 48 -13.48 2.43 19.84
CA ALA A 48 -12.32 2.16 18.99
C ALA A 48 -11.62 0.82 19.31
N GLY A 49 -11.66 0.35 20.57
CA GLY A 49 -11.16 -0.98 20.95
C GLY A 49 -12.00 -2.14 20.40
N VAL A 50 -13.26 -1.86 20.03
CA VAL A 50 -14.23 -2.85 19.57
C VAL A 50 -14.35 -2.87 18.04
N PHE A 51 -14.55 -1.70 17.43
CA PHE A 51 -14.74 -1.57 15.97
C PHE A 51 -13.44 -1.23 15.22
N GLY A 52 -12.38 -0.89 15.94
CA GLY A 52 -11.18 -0.27 15.38
C GLY A 52 -11.37 1.23 15.10
N GLY A 53 -10.25 1.94 14.99
CA GLY A 53 -10.19 3.32 14.52
C GLY A 53 -9.05 3.47 13.52
N ALA A 54 -9.31 4.10 12.36
CA ALA A 54 -8.27 4.33 11.36
C ALA A 54 -7.15 5.18 11.98
N GLY A 55 -5.92 4.66 11.97
CA GLY A 55 -4.77 5.33 12.60
C GLY A 55 -4.74 5.25 14.13
N GLN A 56 -5.59 4.44 14.77
CA GLN A 56 -5.68 4.40 16.24
C GLN A 56 -5.24 3.06 16.82
N ALA A 57 -4.25 2.39 16.23
CA ALA A 57 -3.89 1.01 16.62
C ALA A 57 -3.39 0.92 18.08
N ASN A 58 -2.56 1.86 18.52
CA ASN A 58 -2.11 1.97 19.91
C ASN A 58 -3.27 2.25 20.88
N TYR A 59 -4.16 3.17 20.53
CA TYR A 59 -5.32 3.52 21.35
C TYR A 59 -6.35 2.39 21.41
N ALA A 60 -6.65 1.73 20.29
CA ALA A 60 -7.53 0.58 20.24
C ALA A 60 -6.99 -0.58 21.10
N ALA A 61 -5.69 -0.88 21.00
CA ALA A 61 -5.05 -1.90 21.83
C ALA A 61 -5.13 -1.58 23.34
N ALA A 62 -4.88 -0.33 23.71
CA ALA A 62 -4.98 0.09 25.11
C ALA A 62 -6.40 -0.04 25.69
N ASN A 63 -7.43 0.25 24.88
CA ASN A 63 -8.83 0.12 25.29
C ASN A 63 -9.29 -1.34 25.31
N ALA A 64 -8.85 -2.17 24.36
CA ALA A 64 -9.11 -3.60 24.38
C ALA A 64 -8.54 -4.29 25.64
N PHE A 65 -7.40 -3.82 26.15
CA PHE A 65 -6.87 -4.29 27.44
C PHE A 65 -7.81 -3.95 28.61
N LEU A 66 -8.39 -2.74 28.64
CA LEU A 66 -9.35 -2.35 29.68
C LEU A 66 -10.60 -3.23 29.65
N ASP A 67 -11.10 -3.52 28.45
CA ASP A 67 -12.26 -4.39 28.25
C ASP A 67 -11.98 -5.81 28.78
N ALA A 68 -10.81 -6.37 28.44
CA ALA A 68 -10.38 -7.67 28.94
C ALA A 68 -10.14 -7.69 30.46
N LEU A 69 -9.58 -6.63 31.04
CA LEU A 69 -9.37 -6.53 32.48
C LEU A 69 -10.70 -6.56 33.26
N ALA A 70 -11.74 -5.92 32.74
CA ALA A 70 -13.07 -5.99 33.35
C ALA A 70 -13.62 -7.43 33.32
N GLU A 71 -13.42 -8.17 32.22
CA GLU A 71 -13.81 -9.59 32.12
C GLU A 71 -13.07 -10.46 33.13
N VAL A 72 -11.75 -10.29 33.27
CA VAL A 72 -10.93 -11.02 34.25
C VAL A 72 -11.42 -10.77 35.67
N ARG A 73 -11.62 -9.50 36.04
CA ARG A 73 -12.13 -9.14 37.38
C ARG A 73 -13.47 -9.80 37.67
N ARG A 74 -14.39 -9.78 36.70
CA ARG A 74 -15.71 -10.41 36.85
C ARG A 74 -15.62 -11.93 36.98
N ALA A 75 -14.71 -12.57 36.25
CA ALA A 75 -14.48 -14.01 36.36
C ALA A 75 -13.94 -14.42 37.74
N GLU A 76 -13.20 -13.52 38.40
CA GLU A 76 -12.69 -13.69 39.78
C GLU A 76 -13.69 -13.29 40.86
N GLY A 77 -14.92 -12.90 40.48
CA GLY A 77 -15.97 -12.47 41.41
C GLY A 77 -15.78 -11.06 41.96
N LEU A 78 -14.85 -10.27 41.38
CA LEU A 78 -14.60 -8.88 41.76
C LEU A 78 -15.50 -7.92 40.98
N ALA A 79 -15.75 -6.74 41.55
CA ALA A 79 -16.38 -5.64 40.81
C ALA A 79 -15.49 -5.24 39.62
N GLY A 80 -16.09 -5.08 38.44
CA GLY A 80 -15.40 -4.72 37.20
C GLY A 80 -16.38 -4.53 36.06
N GLN A 81 -16.42 -3.33 35.48
CA GLN A 81 -17.16 -3.05 34.25
C GLN A 81 -16.37 -2.09 33.36
N SER A 82 -16.23 -2.42 32.09
CA SER A 82 -15.67 -1.55 31.06
C SER A 82 -16.77 -0.95 30.20
N LEU A 83 -16.70 0.37 30.01
CA LEU A 83 -17.61 1.15 29.17
C LEU A 83 -16.84 1.62 27.93
N ALA A 84 -17.03 0.93 26.81
CA ALA A 84 -16.39 1.27 25.54
C ALA A 84 -17.16 2.40 24.84
N TRP A 85 -16.93 3.64 25.29
CA TRP A 85 -17.71 4.80 24.88
C TRP A 85 -17.61 5.13 23.39
N GLY A 86 -18.75 5.48 22.80
CA GLY A 86 -18.82 6.25 21.58
C GLY A 86 -18.34 7.70 21.76
N PRO A 87 -18.30 8.49 20.68
CA PRO A 87 -17.91 9.90 20.75
C PRO A 87 -18.92 10.74 21.56
N TRP A 88 -18.46 11.83 22.18
CA TRP A 88 -19.27 12.78 22.96
C TRP A 88 -19.26 14.16 22.30
N ALA A 89 -20.38 14.88 22.35
CA ALA A 89 -20.58 16.15 21.64
C ALA A 89 -19.96 17.37 22.34
N GLU A 90 -19.98 17.39 23.68
CA GLU A 90 -19.73 18.63 24.46
C GLU A 90 -18.56 18.52 25.45
N SER A 91 -17.94 17.36 25.63
CA SER A 91 -16.79 17.22 26.53
C SER A 91 -15.80 16.12 26.12
N GLY A 92 -14.52 16.35 26.43
CA GLY A 92 -13.42 15.39 26.23
C GLY A 92 -12.67 15.55 24.90
N MET A 93 -12.00 14.46 24.51
CA MET A 93 -11.10 14.23 23.36
C MET A 93 -11.43 14.96 22.04
N LEU A 94 -12.68 15.39 21.84
CA LEU A 94 -13.24 15.98 20.63
C LEU A 94 -13.53 17.50 20.76
N GLY A 95 -13.12 18.16 21.85
CA GLY A 95 -13.37 19.60 22.08
C GLY A 95 -12.63 20.57 21.12
N ARG A 96 -11.96 20.06 20.09
CA ARG A 96 -11.25 20.82 19.03
C ARG A 96 -11.64 20.40 17.61
N LEU A 97 -12.77 19.73 17.44
CA LEU A 97 -13.26 19.38 16.11
C LEU A 97 -13.84 20.62 15.42
N ASP A 98 -13.49 20.80 14.15
CA ASP A 98 -14.16 21.77 13.29
C ASP A 98 -15.50 21.21 12.76
N ASP A 99 -16.27 22.04 12.05
CA ASP A 99 -17.55 21.63 11.47
C ASP A 99 -17.39 20.47 10.46
N THR A 100 -16.19 20.32 9.88
CA THR A 100 -15.84 19.28 8.90
C THR A 100 -15.68 17.92 9.58
N ASP A 101 -15.00 17.88 10.71
CA ASP A 101 -14.83 16.70 11.55
C ASP A 101 -16.17 16.17 12.08
N THR A 102 -17.05 17.08 12.49
CA THR A 102 -18.40 16.75 12.95
C THR A 102 -19.24 16.12 11.82
N GLN A 103 -19.13 16.64 10.60
CA GLN A 103 -19.80 16.06 9.42
C GLN A 103 -19.20 14.71 9.00
N ARG A 104 -17.88 14.52 9.14
CA ARG A 104 -17.19 13.25 8.87
C ARG A 104 -17.63 12.17 9.84
N MET A 105 -17.79 12.52 11.12
CA MET A 105 -18.30 11.64 12.17
C MET A 105 -19.79 11.31 12.00
N ALA A 106 -20.63 12.26 11.61
CA ALA A 106 -22.03 11.97 11.29
C ALA A 106 -22.17 10.95 10.15
N ARG A 107 -21.25 10.99 9.17
CA ARG A 107 -21.19 10.00 8.07
C ARG A 107 -20.61 8.65 8.49
N SER A 108 -20.00 8.52 9.68
CA SER A 108 -19.42 7.27 10.18
C SER A 108 -20.45 6.23 10.63
N GLY A 109 -21.71 6.65 10.86
CA GLY A 109 -22.77 5.82 11.44
C GLY A 109 -22.72 5.74 12.96
N VAL A 110 -21.81 6.48 13.60
CA VAL A 110 -21.65 6.57 15.06
C VAL A 110 -21.67 8.05 15.48
N PRO A 111 -22.85 8.69 15.50
CA PRO A 111 -22.95 10.09 15.87
C PRO A 111 -22.64 10.33 17.36
N PRO A 112 -22.14 11.53 17.74
CA PRO A 112 -21.75 11.82 19.11
C PRO A 112 -22.95 11.81 20.07
N LEU A 113 -22.69 11.44 21.32
CA LEU A 113 -23.61 11.45 22.47
C LEU A 113 -23.64 12.84 23.11
N SER A 114 -24.81 13.32 23.51
CA SER A 114 -24.90 14.42 24.46
C SER A 114 -24.48 13.98 25.87
N VAL A 115 -24.22 14.93 26.77
CA VAL A 115 -23.92 14.62 28.18
C VAL A 115 -25.07 13.86 28.83
N ASP A 116 -26.31 14.29 28.58
CA ASP A 116 -27.51 13.63 29.11
C ASP A 116 -27.67 12.19 28.58
N GLU A 117 -27.45 11.97 27.27
CA GLU A 117 -27.46 10.63 26.69
C GLU A 117 -26.35 9.75 27.29
N GLY A 118 -25.15 10.30 27.47
CA GLY A 118 -24.01 9.61 28.07
C GLY A 118 -24.24 9.20 29.52
N LEU A 119 -24.79 10.08 30.35
CA LEU A 119 -25.15 9.77 31.74
C LEU A 119 -26.27 8.74 31.83
N ALA A 120 -27.31 8.84 31.00
CA ALA A 120 -28.37 7.84 30.94
C ALA A 120 -27.84 6.45 30.54
N LEU A 121 -26.87 6.40 29.61
CA LEU A 121 -26.21 5.17 29.21
C LEU A 121 -25.29 4.60 30.30
N PHE A 122 -24.65 5.45 31.11
CA PHE A 122 -23.87 5.04 32.28
C PHE A 122 -24.77 4.34 33.31
N ASP A 123 -25.89 4.96 33.66
CA ASP A 123 -26.86 4.39 34.61
C ASP A 123 -27.44 3.07 34.10
N ALA A 124 -27.76 3.00 32.79
CA ALA A 124 -28.22 1.77 32.16
C ALA A 124 -27.15 0.67 32.22
N ALA A 125 -25.87 1.01 31.95
CA ALA A 125 -24.76 0.07 31.99
C ALA A 125 -24.53 -0.50 33.40
N ALA A 126 -24.63 0.33 34.44
CA ALA A 126 -24.48 -0.08 35.82
C ALA A 126 -25.51 -1.15 36.26
N GLY A 127 -26.68 -1.19 35.60
CA GLY A 127 -27.71 -2.20 35.82
C GLY A 127 -27.53 -3.51 35.03
N LEU A 128 -26.56 -3.60 34.12
CA LEU A 128 -26.34 -4.78 33.28
C LEU A 128 -25.34 -5.74 33.91
N ASP A 129 -25.68 -7.03 33.91
CA ASP A 129 -24.76 -8.12 34.26
C ASP A 129 -23.83 -8.45 33.08
N ARG A 130 -23.00 -7.47 32.70
CA ARG A 130 -22.00 -7.56 31.63
C ARG A 130 -20.72 -6.85 32.05
N ALA A 131 -19.60 -7.54 31.85
CA ALA A 131 -18.26 -7.04 32.17
C ALA A 131 -17.80 -5.94 31.21
N ALA A 132 -18.13 -6.05 29.92
CA ALA A 132 -17.84 -5.04 28.92
C ALA A 132 -19.11 -4.69 28.16
N VAL A 133 -19.40 -3.40 28.04
CA VAL A 133 -20.52 -2.86 27.26
C VAL A 133 -20.06 -1.70 26.40
N VAL A 134 -20.80 -1.43 25.32
CA VAL A 134 -20.47 -0.39 24.35
C VAL A 134 -21.58 0.66 24.37
N PRO A 135 -21.49 1.70 25.22
CA PRO A 135 -22.48 2.75 25.23
C PRO A 135 -22.21 3.69 24.05
N VAL A 136 -23.01 3.50 23.00
CA VAL A 136 -22.81 4.16 21.71
C VAL A 136 -24.16 4.44 21.04
N ARG A 137 -24.24 5.58 20.34
CA ARG A 137 -25.35 5.87 19.44
C ARG A 137 -25.02 5.35 18.05
N LEU A 138 -25.89 4.52 17.48
CA LEU A 138 -25.74 3.98 16.13
C LEU A 138 -26.80 4.55 15.21
N ASP A 139 -26.37 5.18 14.12
CA ASP A 139 -27.27 5.51 13.01
C ASP A 139 -27.41 4.27 12.11
N LEU A 140 -28.42 3.45 12.40
CA LEU A 140 -28.69 2.24 11.64
C LEU A 140 -29.07 2.53 10.19
N ALA A 141 -29.55 3.72 9.83
CA ALA A 141 -29.84 4.07 8.45
C ALA A 141 -28.54 4.26 7.65
N VAL A 142 -27.55 4.93 8.23
CA VAL A 142 -26.20 5.04 7.65
C VAL A 142 -25.56 3.65 7.51
N TRP A 143 -25.63 2.81 8.55
CA TRP A 143 -25.08 1.45 8.49
C TRP A 143 -25.78 0.55 7.48
N ARG A 144 -27.11 0.65 7.31
CA ARG A 144 -27.84 -0.07 6.25
C ARG A 144 -27.40 0.39 4.87
N LYS A 145 -27.24 1.70 4.66
CA LYS A 145 -26.80 2.25 3.37
C LYS A 145 -25.39 1.78 3.01
N ARG A 146 -24.47 1.78 3.98
CA ARG A 146 -23.12 1.19 3.82
C ARG A 146 -23.17 -0.30 3.54
N ALA A 147 -23.99 -1.03 4.27
CA ALA A 147 -24.12 -2.47 4.11
C ALA A 147 -24.60 -2.91 2.72
N VAL A 148 -25.39 -2.08 2.03
CA VAL A 148 -25.81 -2.33 0.64
C VAL A 148 -24.63 -2.19 -0.34
N ALA A 149 -23.70 -1.27 -0.08
CA ALA A 149 -22.56 -0.98 -0.95
C ALA A 149 -21.33 -1.86 -0.64
N GLU A 150 -21.05 -2.09 0.65
CA GLU A 150 -19.78 -2.65 1.14
C GLU A 150 -19.96 -4.02 1.83
N GLY A 151 -21.22 -4.46 2.03
CA GLY A 151 -21.55 -5.62 2.88
C GLY A 151 -21.67 -5.26 4.36
N VAL A 152 -22.32 -6.11 5.15
CA VAL A 152 -22.49 -5.88 6.60
C VAL A 152 -21.25 -6.43 7.34
N PRO A 153 -20.47 -5.60 8.06
CA PRO A 153 -19.39 -6.09 8.91
C PRO A 153 -19.94 -7.07 9.95
N GLN A 154 -19.18 -8.11 10.29
CA GLN A 154 -19.62 -9.22 11.16
C GLN A 154 -20.30 -8.72 12.45
N LEU A 155 -19.69 -7.72 13.09
CA LEU A 155 -20.15 -7.15 14.35
C LEU A 155 -21.52 -6.46 14.25
N PHE A 156 -21.94 -6.01 13.06
CA PHE A 156 -23.23 -5.35 12.84
C PHE A 156 -24.29 -6.25 12.23
N ARG A 157 -24.01 -7.53 11.93
CA ARG A 157 -24.97 -8.44 11.27
C ARG A 157 -26.26 -8.66 12.06
N ALA A 158 -26.19 -8.64 13.38
CA ALA A 158 -27.37 -8.77 14.24
C ALA A 158 -28.23 -7.49 14.26
N LEU A 159 -27.63 -6.32 14.03
CA LEU A 159 -28.26 -5.00 14.12
C LEU A 159 -28.75 -4.49 12.77
N VAL A 160 -28.04 -4.86 11.69
CA VAL A 160 -28.25 -4.38 10.33
C VAL A 160 -28.68 -5.55 9.47
N ARG A 161 -30.01 -5.71 9.32
CA ARG A 161 -30.59 -6.63 8.35
C ARG A 161 -30.68 -5.93 7.00
N VAL A 162 -29.92 -6.42 6.03
CA VAL A 162 -30.13 -6.09 4.62
C VAL A 162 -31.12 -7.12 4.05
N PRO A 163 -32.20 -6.71 3.37
CA PRO A 163 -33.10 -7.66 2.71
C PRO A 163 -32.28 -8.58 1.80
N GLY A 164 -32.44 -9.91 1.99
CA GLY A 164 -31.80 -10.90 1.14
C GLY A 164 -32.19 -10.61 -0.31
N ARG A 165 -31.21 -10.21 -1.13
CA ARG A 165 -31.43 -9.92 -2.54
C ARG A 165 -31.70 -11.25 -3.23
N ARG A 166 -32.99 -11.63 -3.32
CA ARG A 166 -33.46 -12.50 -4.40
C ARG A 166 -32.92 -11.88 -5.68
N THR A 167 -32.16 -12.67 -6.44
CA THR A 167 -31.74 -12.38 -7.81
C THR A 167 -32.98 -12.31 -8.71
N ALA A 168 -33.76 -11.25 -8.55
CA ALA A 168 -34.64 -10.75 -9.58
C ALA A 168 -33.80 -9.79 -10.42
N LYS A 169 -33.72 -10.05 -11.73
CA LYS A 169 -33.33 -9.06 -12.74
C LYS A 169 -34.33 -7.89 -12.63
N SER A 170 -34.06 -6.92 -11.76
CA SER A 170 -34.83 -5.69 -11.68
C SER A 170 -34.26 -4.72 -12.72
N GLY A 171 -35.12 -4.31 -13.65
CA GLY A 171 -34.80 -3.51 -14.82
C GLY A 171 -34.03 -2.22 -14.55
N GLU A 172 -33.31 -1.84 -15.60
CA GLU A 172 -32.62 -0.58 -15.75
C GLU A 172 -33.52 0.59 -15.33
N SER A 173 -33.05 1.37 -14.35
CA SER A 173 -33.56 2.72 -14.15
C SER A 173 -32.92 3.61 -15.21
N GLU A 174 -33.75 4.21 -16.07
CA GLU A 174 -33.37 5.10 -17.19
C GLU A 174 -32.60 6.38 -16.79
N SER A 175 -32.20 6.57 -15.53
CA SER A 175 -31.50 7.77 -15.03
C SER A 175 -30.06 7.54 -14.55
N GLY A 176 -29.51 6.33 -14.71
CA GLY A 176 -28.15 5.98 -14.25
C GLY A 176 -27.01 6.64 -15.05
N PHE A 177 -25.80 6.63 -14.48
CA PHE A 177 -24.56 7.10 -15.11
C PHE A 177 -24.37 6.55 -16.55
N ALA A 178 -24.63 5.26 -16.75
CA ALA A 178 -24.57 4.62 -18.06
C ALA A 178 -25.59 5.18 -19.07
N ALA A 179 -26.82 5.52 -18.63
CA ALA A 179 -27.83 6.14 -19.49
C ALA A 179 -27.43 7.57 -19.90
N ARG A 180 -26.84 8.33 -18.96
CA ARG A 180 -26.26 9.66 -19.24
C ARG A 180 -25.12 9.59 -20.25
N LEU A 181 -24.23 8.61 -20.15
CA LEU A 181 -23.16 8.42 -21.11
C LEU A 181 -23.69 8.04 -22.50
N LYS A 182 -24.71 7.17 -22.60
CA LYS A 182 -25.34 6.79 -23.87
C LYS A 182 -25.91 8.01 -24.63
N ALA A 183 -26.38 9.04 -23.92
CA ALA A 183 -26.96 10.25 -24.50
C ALA A 183 -25.92 11.29 -25.01
N LEU A 184 -24.63 11.12 -24.69
CA LEU A 184 -23.56 12.04 -25.09
C LEU A 184 -22.76 11.51 -26.28
N GLY A 185 -22.22 12.41 -27.12
CA GLY A 185 -21.22 12.08 -28.14
C GLY A 185 -19.87 11.65 -27.53
N GLN A 186 -19.00 10.98 -28.29
CA GLN A 186 -17.73 10.42 -27.78
C GLN A 186 -16.86 11.45 -27.06
N ASP A 187 -16.64 12.63 -27.67
CA ASP A 187 -15.83 13.70 -27.08
C ASP A 187 -16.49 14.35 -25.86
N GLU A 188 -17.82 14.35 -25.82
CA GLU A 188 -18.59 14.89 -24.71
C GLU A 188 -18.60 13.95 -23.51
N ARG A 189 -18.56 12.63 -23.74
CA ARG A 189 -18.40 11.62 -22.68
C ARG A 189 -17.08 11.80 -21.93
N ILE A 190 -15.98 11.97 -22.67
CA ILE A 190 -14.65 12.17 -22.08
C ILE A 190 -14.63 13.42 -21.21
N ARG A 191 -15.12 14.55 -21.73
CA ARG A 191 -15.20 15.80 -20.96
C ARG A 191 -16.11 15.68 -19.73
N PHE A 192 -17.22 14.97 -19.85
CA PHE A 192 -18.16 14.77 -18.75
C PHE A 192 -17.56 13.95 -17.61
N VAL A 193 -16.88 12.84 -17.94
CA VAL A 193 -16.28 11.95 -16.91
C VAL A 193 -15.04 12.60 -16.30
N ASP A 194 -14.17 13.26 -17.08
CA ASP A 194 -13.05 14.04 -16.54
C ASP A 194 -13.54 15.13 -15.58
N GLY A 195 -14.59 15.86 -15.97
CA GLY A 195 -15.24 16.85 -15.11
C GLY A 195 -15.75 16.24 -13.80
N LEU A 196 -16.43 15.09 -13.88
CA LEU A 196 -16.94 14.37 -12.71
C LEU A 196 -15.79 13.97 -11.76
N VAL A 197 -14.72 13.37 -12.29
CA VAL A 197 -13.55 12.98 -11.49
C VAL A 197 -12.94 14.20 -10.81
N ARG A 198 -12.70 15.28 -11.54
CA ARG A 198 -12.12 16.52 -11.00
C ARG A 198 -13.00 17.17 -9.95
N THR A 199 -14.33 17.11 -10.09
CA THR A 199 -15.27 17.57 -9.05
C THR A 199 -15.16 16.73 -7.78
N GLN A 200 -15.09 15.40 -7.90
CA GLN A 200 -14.92 14.55 -6.71
C GLN A 200 -13.57 14.76 -6.03
N VAL A 201 -12.51 14.93 -6.82
CA VAL A 201 -11.15 15.24 -6.35
C VAL A 201 -11.12 16.56 -5.57
N ALA A 202 -11.66 17.64 -6.16
CA ALA A 202 -11.76 18.93 -5.49
C ALA A 202 -12.52 18.82 -4.16
N ALA A 203 -13.61 18.07 -4.15
CA ALA A 203 -14.45 17.92 -2.96
C ALA A 203 -13.87 16.99 -1.87
N VAL A 204 -12.88 16.15 -2.19
CA VAL A 204 -12.11 15.36 -1.20
C VAL A 204 -10.97 16.19 -0.61
N LEU A 205 -10.29 16.97 -1.44
CA LEU A 205 -9.14 17.78 -1.04
C LEU A 205 -9.51 19.18 -0.53
N GLY A 206 -10.81 19.53 -0.50
CA GLY A 206 -11.30 20.81 0.01
C GLY A 206 -11.08 22.01 -0.91
N TYR A 207 -10.86 21.79 -2.22
CA TYR A 207 -10.80 22.88 -3.20
C TYR A 207 -12.19 23.43 -3.50
N ALA A 208 -12.30 24.76 -3.60
CA ALA A 208 -13.55 25.45 -3.91
C ALA A 208 -14.06 25.22 -5.35
N SER A 209 -13.20 24.77 -6.27
CA SER A 209 -13.54 24.55 -7.68
C SER A 209 -12.74 23.37 -8.27
N SER A 210 -13.39 22.60 -9.15
CA SER A 210 -12.74 21.57 -9.97
C SER A 210 -11.77 22.13 -11.02
N GLU A 211 -11.88 23.42 -11.35
CA GLU A 211 -10.98 24.10 -12.29
C GLU A 211 -9.54 24.19 -11.77
N ALA A 212 -9.37 24.21 -10.43
CA ALA A 212 -8.06 24.19 -9.78
C ALA A 212 -7.34 22.84 -9.93
N ILE A 213 -8.06 21.76 -10.25
CA ILE A 213 -7.51 20.42 -10.42
C ILE A 213 -7.10 20.24 -11.88
N LYS A 214 -5.81 20.03 -12.14
CA LYS A 214 -5.32 19.71 -13.49
C LYS A 214 -5.51 18.23 -13.80
N SER A 215 -6.10 17.92 -14.95
CA SER A 215 -6.48 16.56 -15.37
C SER A 215 -5.30 15.57 -15.47
N ARG A 216 -4.09 16.07 -15.76
CA ARG A 216 -2.86 15.26 -15.93
C ARG A 216 -1.92 15.23 -14.72
N HIS A 217 -2.26 15.92 -13.63
CA HIS A 217 -1.41 15.90 -12.43
C HIS A 217 -1.66 14.64 -11.61
N ALA A 218 -0.58 14.07 -11.06
CA ALA A 218 -0.67 12.88 -10.24
C ALA A 218 -1.42 13.16 -8.93
N PHE A 219 -2.27 12.23 -8.48
CA PHE A 219 -3.01 12.36 -7.23
C PHE A 219 -2.08 12.58 -6.02
N LYS A 220 -0.90 11.95 -6.02
CA LYS A 220 0.13 12.12 -4.98
C LYS A 220 0.62 13.57 -4.88
N GLU A 221 0.77 14.26 -6.02
CA GLU A 221 1.18 15.67 -6.06
C GLU A 221 0.05 16.62 -5.63
N LEU A 222 -1.21 16.18 -5.81
CA LEU A 222 -2.39 16.90 -5.34
C LEU A 222 -2.66 16.71 -3.84
N GLY A 223 -1.84 15.93 -3.14
CA GLY A 223 -1.98 15.69 -1.70
C GLY A 223 -2.88 14.50 -1.34
N PHE A 224 -3.06 13.53 -2.24
CA PHE A 224 -3.71 12.28 -1.88
C PHE A 224 -2.82 11.39 -0.99
N ASP A 225 -3.44 10.83 0.04
CA ASP A 225 -2.90 9.82 0.93
C ASP A 225 -3.80 8.56 0.90
N SER A 226 -3.47 7.56 1.71
CA SER A 226 -4.24 6.30 1.76
C SER A 226 -5.69 6.49 2.22
N LEU A 227 -6.02 7.55 2.95
CA LEU A 227 -7.37 7.80 3.47
C LEU A 227 -8.22 8.60 2.45
N THR A 228 -7.64 9.62 1.83
CA THR A 228 -8.33 10.40 0.78
C THR A 228 -8.55 9.57 -0.48
N ALA A 229 -7.69 8.59 -0.77
CA ALA A 229 -7.89 7.62 -1.84
C ALA A 229 -9.18 6.78 -1.67
N VAL A 230 -9.42 6.27 -0.46
CA VAL A 230 -10.64 5.53 -0.13
C VAL A 230 -11.88 6.42 -0.19
N GLU A 231 -11.75 7.68 0.25
CA GLU A 231 -12.85 8.65 0.19
C GLU A 231 -13.25 8.99 -1.26
N LEU A 232 -12.27 9.21 -2.15
CA LEU A 232 -12.52 9.45 -3.57
C LEU A 232 -13.19 8.24 -4.23
N ARG A 233 -12.70 7.02 -3.98
CA ARG A 233 -13.35 5.78 -4.45
C ARG A 233 -14.82 5.72 -4.02
N ASN A 234 -15.10 5.97 -2.74
CA ASN A 234 -16.46 5.91 -2.21
C ASN A 234 -17.40 6.91 -2.88
N ARG A 235 -16.91 8.13 -3.13
CA ARG A 235 -17.66 9.16 -3.81
C ARG A 235 -17.91 8.83 -5.28
N LEU A 236 -16.91 8.28 -5.98
CA LEU A 236 -17.06 7.84 -7.37
C LEU A 236 -18.02 6.64 -7.49
N ASN A 237 -17.95 5.65 -6.59
CA ASN A 237 -18.93 4.56 -6.52
C ASN A 237 -20.35 5.10 -6.35
N ALA A 238 -20.54 6.08 -5.46
CA ALA A 238 -21.85 6.69 -5.23
C ALA A 238 -22.36 7.49 -6.44
N ALA A 239 -21.47 8.18 -7.15
CA ALA A 239 -21.84 9.01 -8.31
C ALA A 239 -22.08 8.21 -9.59
N THR A 240 -21.36 7.10 -9.76
CA THR A 240 -21.38 6.30 -11.00
C THR A 240 -22.22 5.02 -10.87
N GLY A 241 -22.42 4.52 -9.65
CA GLY A 241 -23.04 3.21 -9.39
C GLY A 241 -22.12 2.02 -9.70
N LEU A 242 -20.85 2.27 -10.06
CA LEU A 242 -19.85 1.25 -10.36
C LEU A 242 -19.26 0.64 -9.08
N ARG A 243 -18.58 -0.51 -9.21
CA ARG A 243 -17.82 -1.16 -8.14
C ARG A 243 -16.33 -0.97 -8.35
N LEU A 244 -15.82 0.14 -7.84
CA LEU A 244 -14.42 0.53 -8.03
C LEU A 244 -13.50 -0.07 -6.95
N PRO A 245 -12.28 -0.52 -7.31
CA PRO A 245 -11.32 -1.13 -6.38
C PRO A 245 -10.80 -0.15 -5.32
N ALA A 246 -10.28 -0.66 -4.21
CA ALA A 246 -9.70 0.15 -3.14
C ALA A 246 -8.37 0.83 -3.54
N THR A 247 -7.68 0.26 -4.52
CA THR A 247 -6.41 0.70 -5.08
C THR A 247 -6.56 1.74 -6.19
N LEU A 248 -7.78 2.17 -6.52
CA LEU A 248 -8.13 3.06 -7.64
C LEU A 248 -7.18 4.24 -7.88
N VAL A 249 -6.79 4.95 -6.82
CA VAL A 249 -5.91 6.13 -6.92
C VAL A 249 -4.45 5.77 -7.22
N PHE A 250 -4.04 4.54 -6.90
CA PHE A 250 -2.71 4.01 -7.20
C PHE A 250 -2.66 3.40 -8.60
N ASP A 251 -3.69 2.64 -8.98
CA ASP A 251 -3.78 1.98 -10.29
C ASP A 251 -3.99 3.02 -11.41
N TYR A 252 -4.74 4.09 -11.11
CA TYR A 252 -5.08 5.17 -12.04
C TYR A 252 -4.59 6.51 -11.47
N PRO A 253 -3.30 6.87 -11.64
CA PRO A 253 -2.64 7.89 -10.84
C PRO A 253 -3.02 9.33 -11.17
N THR A 254 -3.81 9.57 -12.22
CA THR A 254 -4.24 10.93 -12.62
C THR A 254 -5.75 10.98 -12.89
N PRO A 255 -6.39 12.16 -12.76
CA PRO A 255 -7.80 12.33 -13.10
C PRO A 255 -8.17 11.86 -14.51
N ALA A 256 -7.30 12.12 -15.50
CA ALA A 256 -7.52 11.68 -16.89
C ALA A 256 -7.57 10.15 -17.00
N VAL A 257 -6.56 9.47 -16.45
CA VAL A 257 -6.44 8.00 -16.50
C VAL A 257 -7.61 7.34 -15.74
N LEU A 258 -8.03 7.93 -14.64
CA LEU A 258 -9.21 7.48 -13.90
C LEU A 258 -10.51 7.71 -14.68
N ALA A 259 -10.62 8.81 -15.43
CA ALA A 259 -11.78 9.07 -16.25
C ALA A 259 -11.92 8.07 -17.41
N ASP A 260 -10.80 7.68 -18.02
CA ASP A 260 -10.78 6.64 -19.06
C ASP A 260 -11.24 5.28 -18.51
N PHE A 261 -10.72 4.89 -17.34
CA PHE A 261 -11.16 3.66 -16.66
C PHE A 261 -12.67 3.66 -16.36
N LEU A 262 -13.22 4.78 -15.88
CA LEU A 262 -14.66 4.90 -15.60
C LEU A 262 -15.52 4.84 -16.87
N LEU A 263 -15.00 5.29 -18.01
CA LEU A 263 -15.68 5.17 -19.30
C LEU A 263 -15.73 3.72 -19.78
N ASP A 264 -14.65 2.98 -19.60
CA ASP A 264 -14.56 1.57 -19.99
C ASP A 264 -15.46 0.69 -19.11
N GLU A 265 -15.43 0.90 -17.79
CA GLU A 265 -16.28 0.19 -16.85
C GLU A 265 -17.78 0.48 -17.09
N ALA A 266 -18.12 1.71 -17.51
CA ALA A 266 -19.50 2.11 -17.77
C ALA A 266 -20.05 1.72 -19.14
N ARG A 267 -19.18 1.39 -20.10
CA ARG A 267 -19.61 0.80 -21.38
C ARG A 267 -20.21 -0.57 -21.18
N GLY A 268 -19.87 -1.25 -20.08
CA GLY A 268 -20.17 -2.65 -19.87
C GLY A 268 -19.38 -3.44 -20.92
N VAL A 269 -18.43 -4.24 -20.48
CA VAL A 269 -17.77 -5.17 -21.38
C VAL A 269 -18.83 -6.17 -21.86
N GLU A 270 -19.48 -5.90 -22.99
CA GLU A 270 -19.73 -6.99 -23.94
C GLU A 270 -18.33 -7.52 -24.29
N PRO A 271 -18.05 -8.81 -24.03
CA PRO A 271 -16.73 -9.36 -24.26
C PRO A 271 -16.54 -9.55 -25.77
N GLU A 272 -16.28 -8.46 -26.49
CA GLU A 272 -15.66 -8.50 -27.80
C GLU A 272 -14.13 -8.51 -27.62
N GLY A 273 -13.58 -9.73 -27.62
CA GLY A 273 -12.39 -10.00 -28.40
C GLY A 273 -11.03 -9.58 -27.84
N ALA A 274 -10.78 -9.75 -26.54
CA ALA A 274 -9.44 -10.17 -26.11
C ALA A 274 -9.58 -11.56 -25.50
N VAL A 275 -9.01 -12.55 -26.18
CA VAL A 275 -9.05 -13.94 -25.78
C VAL A 275 -8.25 -14.09 -24.47
N VAL A 276 -8.89 -13.82 -23.33
CA VAL A 276 -8.41 -14.37 -22.06
C VAL A 276 -8.85 -15.82 -22.07
N ALA A 277 -8.04 -16.65 -22.73
CA ALA A 277 -8.07 -18.07 -22.44
C ALA A 277 -7.90 -18.18 -20.93
N GLY A 278 -8.93 -18.71 -20.25
CA GLY A 278 -8.76 -19.15 -18.88
C GLY A 278 -7.52 -20.03 -18.88
N ALA A 279 -6.52 -19.66 -18.07
CA ALA A 279 -5.29 -20.42 -17.94
C ALA A 279 -5.71 -21.86 -17.61
N ALA A 280 -5.64 -22.73 -18.61
CA ALA A 280 -5.55 -24.14 -18.35
C ALA A 280 -4.34 -24.26 -17.42
N ALA A 281 -4.48 -24.98 -16.31
CA ALA A 281 -3.31 -25.40 -15.56
C ALA A 281 -2.37 -26.06 -16.58
N PHE A 282 -1.23 -25.41 -16.84
CA PHE A 282 -0.27 -25.94 -17.79
C PHE A 282 0.17 -27.30 -17.25
N ALA A 283 0.28 -28.30 -18.13
CA ALA A 283 0.78 -29.59 -17.70
C ALA A 283 2.17 -29.40 -17.06
N ASP A 284 2.48 -30.13 -15.99
CA ASP A 284 3.77 -30.00 -15.27
C ASP A 284 5.01 -30.18 -16.17
N ASP A 285 4.83 -30.76 -17.36
CA ASP A 285 5.88 -31.03 -18.36
C ASP A 285 5.94 -30.00 -19.50
N GLU A 286 5.11 -28.94 -19.50
CA GLU A 286 5.19 -27.91 -20.54
C GLU A 286 6.51 -27.11 -20.43
N PRO A 287 7.30 -27.01 -21.52
CA PRO A 287 8.54 -26.24 -21.53
C PRO A 287 8.27 -24.74 -21.36
N ILE A 288 9.13 -24.07 -20.57
CA ILE A 288 9.10 -22.61 -20.41
C ILE A 288 9.92 -21.96 -21.52
N ALA A 289 9.32 -20.99 -22.21
CA ALA A 289 9.99 -20.21 -23.24
C ALA A 289 10.64 -18.97 -22.63
N ILE A 290 11.91 -18.73 -22.95
CA ILE A 290 12.57 -17.44 -22.72
C ILE A 290 12.36 -16.60 -23.99
N VAL A 291 11.48 -15.59 -23.89
CA VAL A 291 11.03 -14.79 -25.05
C VAL A 291 11.84 -13.50 -25.27
N GLY A 292 12.60 -13.08 -24.27
CA GLY A 292 13.49 -11.92 -24.34
C GLY A 292 14.58 -11.99 -23.28
N MET A 293 15.71 -11.34 -23.54
CA MET A 293 16.79 -11.21 -22.56
C MET A 293 17.58 -9.91 -22.77
N SER A 294 18.07 -9.33 -21.68
CA SER A 294 19.07 -8.27 -21.68
C SER A 294 20.13 -8.59 -20.62
N CYS A 295 21.35 -8.11 -20.82
CA CYS A 295 22.44 -8.38 -19.91
C CYS A 295 23.50 -7.28 -19.93
N ARG A 296 24.21 -7.13 -18.81
CA ARG A 296 25.41 -6.31 -18.68
C ARG A 296 26.51 -7.16 -18.08
N TYR A 297 27.64 -7.27 -18.78
CA TYR A 297 28.81 -8.01 -18.30
C TYR A 297 30.12 -7.23 -18.54
N PRO A 298 31.19 -7.54 -17.80
CA PRO A 298 32.52 -6.99 -18.07
C PRO A 298 32.99 -7.24 -19.51
N GLY A 299 33.94 -6.45 -19.99
CA GLY A 299 34.43 -6.52 -21.37
C GLY A 299 33.58 -5.74 -22.38
N GLY A 300 32.76 -4.78 -21.92
CA GLY A 300 31.93 -3.94 -22.80
C GLY A 300 30.68 -4.63 -23.33
N VAL A 301 30.22 -5.69 -22.67
CA VAL A 301 29.02 -6.43 -23.06
C VAL A 301 27.79 -5.68 -22.55
N THR A 302 27.06 -5.05 -23.49
CA THR A 302 25.81 -4.34 -23.19
C THR A 302 24.57 -5.08 -23.69
N ALA A 303 24.76 -6.12 -24.49
CA ALA A 303 23.67 -6.90 -25.06
C ALA A 303 24.00 -8.40 -25.18
N PRO A 304 22.97 -9.25 -25.28
CA PRO A 304 23.07 -10.67 -25.64
C PRO A 304 24.04 -11.00 -26.77
N GLU A 305 24.03 -10.19 -27.83
CA GLU A 305 24.83 -10.39 -29.03
C GLU A 305 26.32 -10.15 -28.75
N ASP A 306 26.63 -9.21 -27.85
CA ASP A 306 28.01 -8.94 -27.43
C ASP A 306 28.53 -10.06 -26.53
N LEU A 307 27.67 -10.61 -25.65
CA LEU A 307 28.01 -11.78 -24.85
C LEU A 307 28.35 -12.97 -25.76
N TRP A 308 27.49 -13.24 -26.75
CA TRP A 308 27.71 -14.30 -27.72
C TRP A 308 29.03 -14.11 -28.48
N ARG A 309 29.33 -12.88 -28.89
CA ARG A 309 30.58 -12.55 -29.56
C ARG A 309 31.79 -12.77 -28.65
N LEU A 310 31.72 -12.33 -27.39
CA LEU A 310 32.79 -12.52 -26.41
C LEU A 310 33.09 -14.01 -26.21
N VAL A 311 32.07 -14.82 -26.00
CA VAL A 311 32.20 -16.27 -25.77
C VAL A 311 32.71 -16.98 -27.03
N SER A 312 32.14 -16.70 -28.20
CA SER A 312 32.53 -17.38 -29.45
C SER A 312 33.96 -17.04 -29.90
N MET A 313 34.46 -15.85 -29.55
CA MET A 313 35.84 -15.44 -29.80
C MET A 313 36.81 -15.85 -28.68
N ALA A 314 36.34 -16.52 -27.63
CA ALA A 314 37.11 -16.80 -26.41
C ALA A 314 37.77 -15.54 -25.81
N GLY A 315 37.06 -14.42 -25.87
CA GLY A 315 37.51 -13.12 -25.35
C GLY A 315 37.47 -13.06 -23.82
N GLU A 316 38.21 -12.09 -23.28
CA GLU A 316 38.35 -11.84 -21.84
C GLU A 316 37.68 -10.50 -21.48
N GLY A 317 36.91 -10.49 -20.38
CA GLY A 317 36.24 -9.29 -19.86
C GLY A 317 36.97 -8.65 -18.66
N ILE A 318 38.16 -9.14 -18.32
CA ILE A 318 38.99 -8.60 -17.24
C ILE A 318 39.74 -7.37 -17.75
N SER A 319 39.75 -6.32 -16.94
CA SER A 319 40.34 -5.05 -17.29
C SER A 319 40.91 -4.36 -16.05
N GLY A 320 41.65 -3.26 -16.24
CA GLY A 320 42.13 -2.43 -15.14
C GLY A 320 40.98 -1.78 -14.35
N PHE A 321 41.23 -1.36 -13.12
CA PHE A 321 40.19 -0.73 -12.29
C PHE A 321 39.66 0.58 -12.93
N PRO A 322 38.36 0.90 -12.79
CA PRO A 322 37.80 2.17 -13.27
C PRO A 322 38.46 3.38 -12.61
N THR A 323 38.78 4.40 -13.43
CA THR A 323 39.46 5.63 -12.97
C THR A 323 38.50 6.75 -12.58
N ASP A 324 37.19 6.55 -12.75
CA ASP A 324 36.13 7.54 -12.57
C ASP A 324 35.36 7.39 -11.24
N ARG A 325 35.75 6.42 -10.40
CA ARG A 325 35.05 6.11 -9.13
C ARG A 325 35.62 6.81 -7.90
N GLY A 326 36.59 7.72 -8.10
CA GLY A 326 37.27 8.43 -7.02
C GLY A 326 38.17 7.54 -6.16
N TRP A 327 38.52 6.34 -6.64
CA TRP A 327 39.42 5.43 -5.95
C TRP A 327 40.88 5.90 -6.06
N SER A 328 41.62 5.83 -4.96
CA SER A 328 43.07 6.08 -4.98
C SER A 328 43.79 4.83 -5.48
N LEU A 329 43.96 4.74 -6.80
CA LEU A 329 44.61 3.59 -7.45
C LEU A 329 46.13 3.58 -7.25
N ASP A 330 46.73 4.75 -7.00
CA ASP A 330 48.17 4.89 -6.77
C ASP A 330 48.62 4.17 -5.51
N GLY A 331 49.53 3.21 -5.69
CA GLY A 331 50.06 2.39 -4.59
C GLY A 331 49.06 1.37 -4.04
N MET A 332 47.94 1.10 -4.72
CA MET A 332 46.96 0.10 -4.27
C MET A 332 47.49 -1.33 -4.36
N TYR A 333 48.37 -1.64 -5.31
CA TYR A 333 48.96 -2.96 -5.49
C TYR A 333 49.97 -3.33 -4.39
N GLU A 334 49.79 -4.48 -3.73
CA GLU A 334 50.76 -5.08 -2.80
C GLU A 334 50.74 -6.62 -2.93
N SER A 335 51.92 -7.25 -2.92
CA SER A 335 52.04 -8.71 -3.08
C SER A 335 51.64 -9.50 -1.83
N ASP A 336 51.82 -8.91 -0.64
CA ASP A 336 51.50 -9.53 0.64
C ASP A 336 50.01 -9.44 0.98
N ALA A 337 49.43 -10.50 1.56
CA ALA A 337 48.02 -10.51 1.97
C ALA A 337 47.79 -9.65 3.21
N GLY A 338 46.64 -8.97 3.25
CA GLY A 338 45.99 -8.60 4.50
C GLY A 338 46.26 -7.18 5.00
N ARG A 339 46.94 -6.33 4.23
CA ARG A 339 47.05 -4.90 4.55
C ARG A 339 45.79 -4.17 4.12
N GLU A 340 45.17 -3.47 5.06
CA GLU A 340 43.95 -2.70 4.81
C GLU A 340 44.17 -1.64 3.74
N GLY A 341 43.25 -1.55 2.77
CA GLY A 341 43.34 -0.62 1.64
C GLY A 341 44.31 -1.01 0.51
N LYS A 342 44.87 -2.23 0.52
CA LYS A 342 45.72 -2.76 -0.57
C LYS A 342 45.03 -3.92 -1.30
N SER A 343 45.34 -4.06 -2.58
CA SER A 343 44.86 -5.12 -3.45
C SER A 343 46.03 -5.94 -3.99
N ARG A 344 45.82 -7.25 -4.16
CA ARG A 344 46.79 -8.16 -4.78
C ARG A 344 46.76 -8.13 -6.31
N THR A 345 45.81 -7.39 -6.88
CA THR A 345 45.64 -7.22 -8.32
C THR A 345 45.17 -5.80 -8.64
N ILE A 346 45.47 -5.33 -9.84
CA ILE A 346 44.92 -4.08 -10.40
C ILE A 346 43.92 -4.36 -11.52
N GLU A 347 43.54 -5.63 -11.69
CA GLU A 347 42.66 -6.11 -12.75
C GLU A 347 41.44 -6.82 -12.15
N GLY A 348 40.28 -6.67 -12.80
CA GLY A 348 39.03 -7.30 -12.42
C GLY A 348 37.95 -7.14 -13.49
N GLY A 349 36.80 -7.77 -13.28
CA GLY A 349 35.64 -7.60 -14.16
C GLY A 349 34.79 -6.42 -13.70
N PHE A 350 34.70 -5.37 -14.53
CA PHE A 350 33.96 -4.16 -14.19
C PHE A 350 32.91 -3.79 -15.24
N LEU A 351 31.78 -3.29 -14.77
CA LEU A 351 30.86 -2.50 -15.57
C LEU A 351 31.30 -1.04 -15.48
N TYR A 352 32.10 -0.58 -16.43
CA TYR A 352 32.62 0.81 -16.42
C TYR A 352 31.51 1.84 -16.37
N ASP A 353 30.41 1.59 -17.09
CA ASP A 353 29.27 2.49 -17.16
C ASP A 353 28.24 2.28 -16.04
N ALA A 354 28.52 1.50 -14.98
CA ALA A 354 27.55 1.23 -13.90
C ALA A 354 27.06 2.47 -13.13
N GLY A 355 27.68 3.64 -13.35
CA GLY A 355 27.23 4.90 -12.76
C GLY A 355 26.20 5.64 -13.63
N GLN A 356 26.10 5.28 -14.91
CA GLN A 356 25.18 5.88 -15.86
C GLN A 356 23.77 5.31 -15.63
N PHE A 357 22.77 6.19 -15.72
CA PHE A 357 21.36 5.85 -15.59
C PHE A 357 20.54 7.04 -16.11
N ASP A 358 19.44 6.78 -16.81
CA ASP A 358 18.45 7.82 -17.16
C ASP A 358 17.31 7.82 -16.14
N PRO A 359 17.38 8.63 -15.07
CA PRO A 359 16.32 8.67 -14.08
C PRO A 359 15.04 9.32 -14.60
N GLY A 360 15.15 10.23 -15.58
CA GLY A 360 14.01 10.95 -16.13
C GLY A 360 13.06 10.02 -16.88
N PHE A 361 13.62 9.07 -17.63
CA PHE A 361 12.87 8.03 -18.33
C PHE A 361 11.98 7.21 -17.38
N PHE A 362 12.50 6.83 -16.22
CA PHE A 362 11.77 6.04 -15.22
C PHE A 362 10.94 6.90 -14.22
N GLY A 363 10.83 8.21 -14.43
CA GLY A 363 10.11 9.10 -13.52
C GLY A 363 10.78 9.25 -12.14
N ILE A 364 12.09 9.00 -12.06
CA ILE A 364 12.89 9.07 -10.84
C ILE A 364 13.58 10.43 -10.77
N SER A 365 13.59 11.05 -9.59
CA SER A 365 14.28 12.33 -9.42
C SER A 365 15.81 12.14 -9.41
N PRO A 366 16.61 13.12 -9.89
CA PRO A 366 18.07 13.03 -9.83
C PRO A 366 18.62 12.78 -8.42
N ARG A 367 17.96 13.31 -7.38
CA ARG A 367 18.36 13.09 -5.97
C ARG A 367 18.12 11.66 -5.52
N GLU A 368 16.97 11.09 -5.90
CA GLU A 368 16.68 9.69 -5.64
C GLU A 368 17.66 8.78 -6.39
N ALA A 369 17.92 9.08 -7.66
CA ALA A 369 18.85 8.32 -8.49
C ALA A 369 20.25 8.24 -7.85
N LEU A 370 20.76 9.32 -7.27
CA LEU A 370 22.05 9.31 -6.55
C LEU A 370 22.05 8.36 -5.34
N ALA A 371 20.92 8.21 -4.66
CA ALA A 371 20.74 7.34 -3.49
C ALA A 371 20.56 5.86 -3.84
N MET A 372 20.20 5.56 -5.09
CA MET A 372 19.85 4.21 -5.52
C MET A 372 21.09 3.35 -5.71
N ASP A 373 21.03 2.12 -5.22
CA ASP A 373 22.00 1.07 -5.56
C ASP A 373 22.06 0.91 -7.09
N PRO A 374 23.26 0.96 -7.71
CA PRO A 374 23.43 0.70 -9.14
C PRO A 374 22.77 -0.60 -9.63
N GLN A 375 22.67 -1.62 -8.79
CA GLN A 375 21.97 -2.86 -9.13
C GLN A 375 20.49 -2.62 -9.45
N GLN A 376 19.80 -1.73 -8.72
CA GLN A 376 18.39 -1.39 -9.02
C GLN A 376 18.25 -0.63 -10.33
N ARG A 377 19.23 0.25 -10.64
CA ARG A 377 19.25 1.03 -11.89
C ARG A 377 19.45 0.12 -13.09
N LEU A 378 20.44 -0.77 -13.02
CA LEU A 378 20.71 -1.77 -14.04
C LEU A 378 19.55 -2.73 -14.21
N LEU A 379 18.89 -3.14 -13.12
CA LEU A 379 17.71 -4.00 -13.19
C LEU A 379 16.56 -3.31 -13.94
N LEU A 380 16.29 -2.03 -13.67
CA LEU A 380 15.26 -1.27 -14.40
C LEU A 380 15.54 -1.19 -15.91
N GLU A 381 16.75 -0.82 -16.30
CA GLU A 381 17.16 -0.72 -17.71
C GLU A 381 17.10 -2.08 -18.40
N THR A 382 17.66 -3.12 -17.79
CA THR A 382 17.71 -4.46 -18.38
C THR A 382 16.33 -5.12 -18.45
N SER A 383 15.45 -4.89 -17.47
CA SER A 383 14.06 -5.35 -17.55
C SER A 383 13.30 -4.67 -18.68
N TRP A 384 13.43 -3.35 -18.84
CA TRP A 384 12.80 -2.63 -19.95
C TRP A 384 13.29 -3.14 -21.31
N GLU A 385 14.61 -3.24 -21.48
CA GLU A 385 15.22 -3.73 -22.72
C GLU A 385 14.86 -5.19 -23.04
N ALA A 386 14.72 -6.05 -22.03
CA ALA A 386 14.33 -7.43 -22.23
C ALA A 386 12.91 -7.53 -22.80
N VAL A 387 11.99 -6.66 -22.35
CA VAL A 387 10.62 -6.56 -22.88
C VAL A 387 10.63 -6.06 -24.32
N GLU A 388 11.37 -4.98 -24.62
CA GLU A 388 11.48 -4.48 -25.99
C GLU A 388 12.10 -5.51 -26.95
N ARG A 389 13.13 -6.24 -26.48
CA ARG A 389 13.76 -7.32 -27.26
C ARG A 389 12.85 -8.51 -27.49
N ALA A 390 11.87 -8.75 -26.62
CA ALA A 390 10.81 -9.73 -26.85
C ALA A 390 9.81 -9.28 -27.94
N GLY A 391 9.95 -8.05 -28.47
CA GLY A 391 9.00 -7.47 -29.41
C GLY A 391 7.67 -7.07 -28.75
N ILE A 392 7.68 -6.91 -27.43
CA ILE A 392 6.52 -6.53 -26.63
C ILE A 392 6.59 -5.03 -26.38
N ASP A 393 5.48 -4.31 -26.60
CA ASP A 393 5.34 -2.92 -26.18
C ASP A 393 5.29 -2.87 -24.64
N PRO A 394 6.25 -2.24 -23.95
CA PRO A 394 6.27 -2.19 -22.49
C PRO A 394 4.99 -1.59 -21.88
N ASP A 395 4.35 -0.63 -22.54
CA ASP A 395 3.11 -0.02 -22.03
C ASP A 395 1.91 -0.98 -22.11
N SER A 396 1.96 -1.97 -23.02
CA SER A 396 0.92 -3.01 -23.13
C SER A 396 0.90 -3.98 -21.95
N LEU A 397 1.96 -4.01 -21.12
CA LEU A 397 2.06 -4.87 -19.94
C LEU A 397 1.42 -4.25 -18.69
N ARG A 398 1.03 -2.98 -18.74
CA ARG A 398 0.36 -2.31 -17.60
C ARG A 398 -0.96 -3.02 -17.28
N GLY A 399 -1.16 -3.35 -16.01
CA GLY A 399 -2.32 -4.12 -15.52
C GLY A 399 -2.25 -5.62 -15.80
N SER A 400 -1.18 -6.12 -16.43
CA SER A 400 -1.02 -7.55 -16.70
C SER A 400 -0.58 -8.30 -15.45
N ARG A 401 -0.95 -9.59 -15.36
CA ARG A 401 -0.48 -10.51 -14.32
C ARG A 401 0.95 -11.01 -14.59
N THR A 402 1.87 -10.08 -14.89
CA THR A 402 3.28 -10.39 -15.11
C THR A 402 4.03 -10.33 -13.78
N GLY A 403 4.74 -11.39 -13.43
CA GLY A 403 5.57 -11.45 -12.23
C GLY A 403 6.94 -10.80 -12.44
N VAL A 404 7.62 -10.47 -11.34
CA VAL A 404 9.02 -10.02 -11.31
C VAL A 404 9.75 -10.81 -10.23
N PHE A 405 10.68 -11.67 -10.64
CA PHE A 405 11.48 -12.48 -9.74
C PHE A 405 12.95 -12.10 -9.87
N ALA A 406 13.46 -11.32 -8.90
CA ALA A 406 14.81 -10.79 -8.94
C ALA A 406 15.74 -11.52 -7.97
N GLY A 407 16.84 -12.08 -8.48
CA GLY A 407 17.95 -12.53 -7.66
C GLY A 407 18.89 -11.38 -7.37
N LEU A 408 19.00 -10.94 -6.12
CA LEU A 408 19.83 -9.81 -5.73
C LEU A 408 20.65 -10.20 -4.48
N MET A 409 21.93 -9.86 -4.46
CA MET A 409 22.79 -10.04 -3.30
C MET A 409 23.68 -8.82 -3.14
N TYR A 410 24.26 -8.66 -1.94
CA TYR A 410 25.00 -7.47 -1.52
C TYR A 410 24.11 -6.22 -1.48
N HIS A 411 23.89 -5.70 -0.28
CA HIS A 411 23.06 -4.51 0.00
C HIS A 411 23.89 -3.44 0.71
N ASP A 412 25.16 -3.32 0.33
CA ASP A 412 26.15 -2.54 1.06
C ASP A 412 26.45 -1.19 0.41
N TYR A 413 25.79 -0.83 -0.70
CA TYR A 413 25.97 0.47 -1.35
C TYR A 413 25.74 1.63 -0.35
N ALA A 414 24.61 1.66 0.35
CA ALA A 414 24.35 2.66 1.41
C ALA A 414 25.37 2.63 2.56
N ALA A 415 25.82 1.44 2.98
CA ALA A 415 26.77 1.29 4.08
C ALA A 415 28.20 1.74 3.70
N ARG A 416 28.52 1.75 2.40
CA ARG A 416 29.81 2.18 1.83
C ARG A 416 29.83 3.67 1.45
N LEU A 417 28.72 4.38 1.56
CA LEU A 417 28.69 5.85 1.38
C LEU A 417 29.36 6.52 2.60
N GLY A 418 30.59 6.99 2.43
CA GLY A 418 31.37 7.63 3.51
C GLY A 418 30.76 8.94 4.04
N SER A 419 30.00 9.66 3.21
CA SER A 419 29.15 10.77 3.64
C SER A 419 27.87 10.78 2.80
N VAL A 420 26.73 10.91 3.47
CA VAL A 420 25.42 11.02 2.82
C VAL A 420 25.00 12.48 2.88
N PRO A 421 24.85 13.17 1.73
CA PRO A 421 24.26 14.49 1.70
C PRO A 421 22.87 14.49 2.36
N GLN A 422 22.60 15.47 3.23
CA GLN A 422 21.36 15.53 4.02
C GLN A 422 20.08 15.49 3.15
N ASP A 423 20.18 16.00 1.92
CA ASP A 423 19.12 16.07 0.92
C ASP A 423 18.85 14.75 0.18
N VAL A 424 19.72 13.75 0.33
CA VAL A 424 19.62 12.42 -0.29
C VAL A 424 19.20 11.35 0.74
N GLY A 425 19.37 11.63 2.04
CA GLY A 425 19.11 10.69 3.13
C GLY A 425 17.71 10.07 3.15
N ALA A 426 16.68 10.82 2.75
CA ALA A 426 15.30 10.33 2.67
C ALA A 426 15.10 9.19 1.65
N PHE A 427 15.96 9.10 0.64
CA PHE A 427 15.88 8.10 -0.43
C PHE A 427 16.75 6.87 -0.17
N LEU A 428 17.60 6.87 0.85
CA LEU A 428 18.51 5.73 1.11
C LEU A 428 17.77 4.43 1.41
N GLY A 429 16.69 4.51 2.21
CA GLY A 429 15.92 3.33 2.58
C GLY A 429 15.32 2.63 1.36
N THR A 430 14.65 3.39 0.48
CA THR A 430 14.05 2.84 -0.74
C THR A 430 15.07 2.57 -1.83
N GLY A 431 16.16 3.32 -1.89
CA GLY A 431 17.23 3.15 -2.89
C GLY A 431 18.09 1.91 -2.70
N ASN A 432 18.07 1.29 -1.51
CA ASN A 432 18.98 0.18 -1.16
C ASN A 432 18.27 -1.08 -0.66
N SER A 433 16.97 -1.02 -0.37
CA SER A 433 16.21 -2.19 0.07
C SER A 433 16.07 -3.21 -1.07
N GLY A 434 16.39 -4.48 -0.80
CA GLY A 434 16.23 -5.56 -1.77
C GLY A 434 14.78 -5.75 -2.25
N SER A 435 13.79 -5.60 -1.34
CA SER A 435 12.36 -5.70 -1.71
C SER A 435 11.91 -4.62 -2.69
N VAL A 436 12.60 -3.49 -2.73
CA VAL A 436 12.27 -2.39 -3.62
C VAL A 436 12.79 -2.63 -5.05
N ALA A 437 13.78 -3.51 -5.24
CA ALA A 437 14.33 -3.79 -6.56
C ALA A 437 13.28 -4.40 -7.52
N SER A 438 12.63 -5.51 -7.13
CA SER A 438 11.54 -6.11 -7.92
C SER A 438 10.31 -5.21 -7.98
N GLY A 439 9.97 -4.55 -6.87
CA GLY A 439 8.84 -3.62 -6.79
C GLY A 439 8.98 -2.42 -7.74
N ARG A 440 10.19 -1.89 -7.94
CA ARG A 440 10.45 -0.80 -8.88
C ARG A 440 10.23 -1.21 -10.33
N VAL A 441 10.65 -2.41 -10.72
CA VAL A 441 10.37 -2.96 -12.05
C VAL A 441 8.86 -3.12 -12.25
N SER A 442 8.18 -3.73 -11.27
CA SER A 442 6.72 -3.88 -11.27
C SER A 442 6.02 -2.53 -11.42
N TYR A 443 6.47 -1.51 -10.68
CA TYR A 443 5.90 -0.17 -10.72
C TYR A 443 6.18 0.54 -12.07
N ALA A 444 7.40 0.45 -12.58
CA ALA A 444 7.80 1.13 -13.82
C ALA A 444 7.04 0.58 -15.05
N LEU A 445 6.83 -0.74 -15.09
CA LEU A 445 6.12 -1.42 -16.17
C LEU A 445 4.60 -1.61 -15.89
N GLY A 446 4.13 -1.20 -14.69
CA GLY A 446 2.73 -1.34 -14.26
C GLY A 446 2.25 -2.79 -14.13
N LEU A 447 3.12 -3.71 -13.70
CA LEU A 447 2.83 -5.14 -13.59
C LEU A 447 2.09 -5.45 -12.27
N GLU A 448 1.11 -6.35 -12.33
CA GLU A 448 0.25 -6.74 -11.20
C GLU A 448 0.48 -8.20 -10.74
N GLY A 449 1.51 -8.89 -11.25
CA GLY A 449 1.91 -10.21 -10.77
C GLY A 449 2.78 -10.18 -9.51
N PRO A 450 3.26 -11.35 -9.04
CA PRO A 450 4.12 -11.43 -7.87
C PRO A 450 5.44 -10.67 -8.09
N ALA A 451 5.83 -9.79 -7.16
CA ALA A 451 7.11 -9.10 -7.19
C ALA A 451 7.98 -9.54 -6.01
N VAL A 452 9.02 -10.32 -6.29
CA VAL A 452 9.83 -11.01 -5.27
C VAL A 452 11.31 -10.79 -5.52
N THR A 453 12.04 -10.42 -4.46
CA THR A 453 13.50 -10.40 -4.46
C THR A 453 14.02 -11.52 -3.57
N VAL A 454 14.97 -12.31 -4.06
CA VAL A 454 15.56 -13.44 -3.34
C VAL A 454 17.08 -13.28 -3.23
N ASP A 455 17.60 -13.55 -2.03
CA ASP A 455 19.04 -13.63 -1.76
C ASP A 455 19.38 -15.03 -1.23
N THR A 456 20.04 -15.83 -2.08
CA THR A 456 20.70 -17.09 -1.72
C THR A 456 22.19 -17.03 -2.09
N ALA A 457 22.78 -15.83 -2.04
CA ALA A 457 24.13 -15.55 -2.54
C ALA A 457 24.30 -15.97 -4.01
N CYS A 458 25.36 -16.69 -4.35
CA CYS A 458 25.71 -17.05 -5.73
C CYS A 458 24.62 -17.79 -6.52
N SER A 459 23.64 -18.41 -5.85
CA SER A 459 22.51 -19.11 -6.50
C SER A 459 21.26 -18.24 -6.73
N SER A 460 21.25 -16.97 -6.33
CA SER A 460 20.04 -16.12 -6.36
C SER A 460 19.33 -16.07 -7.71
N SER A 461 20.08 -15.97 -8.82
CA SER A 461 19.49 -15.91 -10.16
C SER A 461 18.79 -17.21 -10.56
N LEU A 462 19.36 -18.37 -10.20
CA LEU A 462 18.76 -19.68 -10.47
C LEU A 462 17.53 -19.93 -9.60
N VAL A 463 17.54 -19.48 -8.33
CA VAL A 463 16.38 -19.59 -7.44
C VAL A 463 15.25 -18.67 -7.90
N ALA A 464 15.57 -17.45 -8.33
CA ALA A 464 14.59 -16.52 -8.90
C ALA A 464 13.92 -17.11 -10.15
N LEU A 465 14.72 -17.66 -11.08
CA LEU A 465 14.21 -18.34 -12.27
C LEU A 465 13.33 -19.55 -11.91
N HIS A 466 13.74 -20.35 -10.91
CA HIS A 466 12.94 -21.47 -10.43
C HIS A 466 11.57 -21.00 -9.91
N TRP A 467 11.50 -19.93 -9.11
CA TRP A 467 10.24 -19.39 -8.62
C TRP A 467 9.37 -18.79 -9.71
N ALA A 468 9.95 -18.10 -10.69
CA ALA A 468 9.24 -17.62 -11.88
C ALA A 468 8.57 -18.79 -12.63
N ILE A 469 9.30 -19.88 -12.85
CA ILE A 469 8.78 -21.09 -13.51
C ILE A 469 7.62 -21.70 -12.70
N GLN A 470 7.75 -21.79 -11.38
CA GLN A 470 6.67 -22.31 -10.53
C GLN A 470 5.43 -21.41 -10.58
N ALA A 471 5.59 -20.09 -10.52
CA ALA A 471 4.49 -19.14 -10.58
C ALA A 471 3.75 -19.16 -11.93
N LEU A 472 4.48 -19.38 -13.03
CA LEU A 472 3.87 -19.58 -14.35
C LEU A 472 3.06 -20.88 -14.40
N ARG A 473 3.61 -21.98 -13.88
CA ARG A 473 2.95 -23.29 -13.86
C ARG A 473 1.73 -23.34 -12.95
N SER A 474 1.80 -22.70 -11.78
CA SER A 474 0.68 -22.57 -10.84
C SER A 474 -0.39 -21.59 -11.32
N GLY A 475 -0.11 -20.84 -12.39
CA GLY A 475 -1.01 -19.83 -12.93
C GLY A 475 -1.14 -18.62 -12.02
N GLU A 476 -0.15 -18.33 -11.16
CA GLU A 476 -0.05 -17.10 -10.35
C GLU A 476 0.27 -15.88 -11.21
N CYS A 477 1.02 -16.07 -12.30
CA CYS A 477 1.27 -15.08 -13.33
C CYS A 477 1.13 -15.68 -14.74
N SER A 478 0.91 -14.82 -15.74
CA SER A 478 0.84 -15.23 -17.16
C SER A 478 2.17 -15.02 -17.90
N MET A 479 3.08 -14.24 -17.31
CA MET A 479 4.44 -13.96 -17.78
C MET A 479 5.30 -13.64 -16.52
N ALA A 480 6.62 -13.79 -16.56
CA ALA A 480 7.49 -13.61 -15.39
C ALA A 480 8.88 -13.13 -15.76
#